data_AF-A0A936IPQ3-F1
#
_entry.id   AF-A0A936IPQ3-F1
#
_cell.length_a   1.000
_cell.length_b   1.000
_cell.length_c   1.000
_cell.angle_alpha   90.00
_cell.angle_beta   90.00
_cell.angle_gamma   90.00
#
_symmetry.space_group_name_H-M   'P 1'
#
loop_
_entity.id
_entity.type
_entity.pdbx_description
1 polymer ?
#
loop_
_entity_poly.entity_id
_entity_poly.type
_entity_poly.pdbx_seq_one_letter_code
_entity_poly.pdbx_strand_id
1 'polypeptide(L)'
;MNPMVFQVARAIIPPIARVLCAPSGYARIGAIESTNKILTIETVEFTNLFLGKDASLAELIDKILRFEPHRSLWLAEGLGQVFGNRALAREENPRDLLTQGEGAQIPETLQLMVHAGLCLAFARHHFDKIGKAAIPEQVREATRRIAELAKANLLPGYAGIGYEAWGMVTQFFYRQMFADVVRTMQEIDPEHAPFLWHGAGRACYFIDFMPQWNEPWPAFSLIRRIAVDDVSRHNLLAGLASGMMIVNMKTPVILESIVKERISRLDSGDTDAFAQGVACSMVMRLDTTPNEENALRFLCHTPAPHVADLWEEVAAGPARLAKERLHPQLKAQGRIDEITCYRPLAELLAG
;
A
#
# COMPACT_ATOMS: atom_id res chain seq x y z
N MET A 1 18.20 2.92 4.68
CA MET A 1 18.72 4.12 3.96
C MET A 1 19.17 5.16 4.98
N ASN A 2 19.98 6.17 4.60
CA ASN A 2 20.41 7.25 5.50
C ASN A 2 19.33 8.37 5.55
N PRO A 3 18.90 8.85 6.73
CA PRO A 3 17.92 9.94 6.86
C PRO A 3 18.29 11.22 6.07
N MET A 4 19.59 11.50 5.94
CA MET A 4 20.12 12.63 5.17
C MET A 4 19.73 12.56 3.68
N VAL A 5 19.59 11.35 3.11
CA VAL A 5 19.16 11.16 1.71
C VAL A 5 17.74 11.69 1.52
N PHE A 6 16.85 11.51 2.50
CA PHE A 6 15.47 12.00 2.42
C PHE A 6 15.38 13.51 2.59
N GLN A 7 16.21 14.10 3.45
CA GLN A 7 16.30 15.56 3.54
C GLN A 7 16.73 16.20 2.21
N VAL A 8 17.75 15.61 1.56
CA VAL A 8 18.19 16.03 0.23
C VAL A 8 17.09 15.81 -0.82
N ALA A 9 16.43 14.65 -0.80
CA ALA A 9 15.32 14.34 -1.68
C ALA A 9 14.17 15.36 -1.55
N ARG A 10 13.79 15.74 -0.32
CA ARG A 10 12.75 16.75 -0.03
C ARG A 10 13.07 18.11 -0.62
N ALA A 11 14.35 18.50 -0.65
CA ALA A 11 14.78 19.78 -1.21
C ALA A 11 14.85 19.77 -2.74
N ILE A 12 15.23 18.64 -3.35
CA ILE A 12 15.58 18.58 -4.78
C ILE A 12 14.44 18.05 -5.66
N ILE A 13 13.73 17.02 -5.21
CA ILE A 13 12.78 16.29 -6.06
C ILE A 13 11.55 17.13 -6.43
N PRO A 14 10.88 17.85 -5.51
CA PRO A 14 9.72 18.67 -5.89
C PRO A 14 10.03 19.76 -6.93
N PRO A 15 11.15 20.51 -6.85
CA PRO A 15 11.56 21.41 -7.93
C PRO A 15 11.80 20.72 -9.27
N ILE A 16 12.43 19.54 -9.30
CA ILE A 16 12.65 18.81 -10.55
C ILE A 16 11.31 18.33 -11.12
N ALA A 17 10.43 17.75 -10.29
CA ALA A 17 9.10 17.31 -10.69
C ALA A 17 8.28 18.45 -11.27
N ARG A 18 8.40 19.66 -10.70
CA ARG A 18 7.79 20.87 -11.24
C ARG A 18 8.22 21.16 -12.68
N VAL A 19 9.51 21.04 -12.98
CA VAL A 19 10.06 21.27 -14.32
C VAL A 19 9.60 20.18 -15.30
N LEU A 20 9.68 18.91 -14.90
CA LEU A 20 9.32 17.78 -15.76
C LEU A 20 7.83 17.74 -16.11
N CYS A 21 6.95 18.16 -15.19
CA CYS A 21 5.51 18.22 -15.41
C CYS A 21 5.03 19.55 -16.01
N ALA A 22 5.88 20.56 -16.15
CA ALA A 22 5.48 21.87 -16.69
C ALA A 22 4.95 21.82 -18.13
N PRO A 23 5.57 21.05 -19.07
CA PRO A 23 5.06 20.94 -20.44
C PRO A 23 3.62 20.42 -20.53
N SER A 24 3.21 19.56 -19.60
CA SER A 24 1.85 19.01 -19.53
C SER A 24 0.87 19.88 -18.74
N GLY A 25 1.29 21.04 -18.23
CA GLY A 25 0.47 21.90 -17.37
C GLY A 25 0.35 21.44 -15.90
N TYR A 26 1.10 20.41 -15.49
CA TYR A 26 0.99 19.78 -14.16
C TYR A 26 2.13 20.15 -13.21
N ALA A 27 2.84 21.25 -13.45
CA ALA A 27 4.01 21.68 -12.66
C ALA A 27 3.76 21.69 -11.13
N ARG A 28 2.65 22.32 -10.69
CA ARG A 28 2.30 22.38 -9.27
C ARG A 28 1.92 21.01 -8.71
N ILE A 29 1.14 20.25 -9.46
CA ILE A 29 0.67 18.91 -9.07
C ILE A 29 1.84 17.96 -8.89
N GLY A 30 2.76 17.90 -9.86
CA GLY A 30 3.96 17.06 -9.77
C GLY A 30 4.81 17.38 -8.53
N ALA A 31 4.99 18.65 -8.19
CA ALA A 31 5.75 19.04 -7.00
C ALA A 31 5.07 18.58 -5.68
N ILE A 32 3.75 18.75 -5.56
CA ILE A 32 3.00 18.35 -4.37
C ILE A 32 3.00 16.82 -4.26
N GLU A 33 2.71 16.11 -5.35
CA GLU A 33 2.67 14.66 -5.38
C GLU A 33 4.02 14.04 -4.99
N SER A 34 5.12 14.53 -5.57
CA SER A 34 6.46 14.11 -5.18
C SER A 34 6.73 14.36 -3.69
N THR A 35 6.28 15.50 -3.15
CA THR A 35 6.41 15.78 -1.70
C THR A 35 5.64 14.76 -0.87
N ASN A 36 4.39 14.44 -1.24
CA ASN A 36 3.57 13.45 -0.55
C ASN A 36 4.26 12.07 -0.55
N LYS A 37 4.78 11.62 -1.71
CA LYS A 37 5.52 10.35 -1.82
C LYS A 37 6.74 10.31 -0.89
N ILE A 38 7.57 11.37 -0.87
CA ILE A 38 8.77 11.42 -0.02
C ILE A 38 8.38 11.29 1.46
N LEU A 39 7.37 12.05 1.88
CA LEU A 39 6.90 12.06 3.28
C LEU A 39 6.36 10.69 3.72
N THR A 40 5.62 10.01 2.86
CA THR A 40 5.12 8.67 3.13
C THR A 40 6.26 7.67 3.31
N ILE A 41 7.20 7.60 2.35
CA ILE A 41 8.34 6.67 2.44
C ILE A 41 9.20 6.99 3.66
N GLU A 42 9.46 8.28 3.93
CA GLU A 42 10.22 8.70 5.11
C GLU A 42 9.56 8.22 6.41
N THR A 43 8.22 8.35 6.50
CA THR A 43 7.47 7.93 7.69
C THR A 43 7.61 6.43 7.94
N VAL A 44 7.43 5.61 6.90
CA VAL A 44 7.48 4.14 7.04
C VAL A 44 8.92 3.67 7.30
N GLU A 45 9.87 4.00 6.43
CA GLU A 45 11.25 3.49 6.52
C GLU A 45 12.02 4.00 7.76
N PHE A 46 11.64 5.16 8.28
CA PHE A 46 12.27 5.75 9.46
C PHE A 46 11.34 5.83 10.67
N THR A 47 10.42 4.88 10.79
CA THR A 47 9.56 4.75 11.96
C THR A 47 10.34 4.83 13.27
N ASN A 48 11.54 4.24 13.34
CA ASN A 48 12.42 4.33 14.50
C ASN A 48 12.89 5.76 14.86
N LEU A 49 13.00 6.68 13.89
CA LEU A 49 13.31 8.09 14.17
C LEU A 49 12.12 8.79 14.84
N PHE A 50 10.90 8.39 14.50
CA PHE A 50 9.68 8.99 15.05
C PHE A 50 9.28 8.35 16.37
N LEU A 51 9.44 7.04 16.51
CA LEU A 51 8.95 6.28 17.66
C LEU A 51 10.04 5.95 18.69
N GLY A 52 11.33 6.02 18.31
CA GLY A 52 12.47 5.69 19.16
C GLY A 52 12.82 4.20 19.12
N LYS A 53 14.12 3.89 18.94
CA LYS A 53 14.63 2.53 18.68
C LYS A 53 14.42 1.55 19.83
N ASP A 54 14.50 2.01 21.08
CA ASP A 54 14.54 1.16 22.27
C ASP A 54 13.24 1.19 23.08
N ALA A 55 12.19 1.84 22.57
CA ALA A 55 10.89 1.90 23.23
C ALA A 55 10.17 0.53 23.21
N SER A 56 9.47 0.23 24.31
CA SER A 56 8.57 -0.92 24.43
C SER A 56 7.39 -0.83 23.46
N LEU A 57 6.74 -1.96 23.16
CA LEU A 57 5.60 -1.97 22.22
C LEU A 57 4.47 -1.03 22.68
N ALA A 58 4.17 -1.01 23.98
CA ALA A 58 3.17 -0.12 24.56
C ALA A 58 3.50 1.37 24.34
N GLU A 59 4.76 1.76 24.53
CA GLU A 59 5.20 3.14 24.28
C GLU A 59 5.13 3.51 22.80
N LEU A 60 5.46 2.57 21.90
CA LEU A 60 5.33 2.79 20.46
C LEU A 60 3.86 3.03 20.06
N ILE A 61 2.94 2.21 20.60
CA ILE A 61 1.49 2.35 20.37
C ILE A 61 0.99 3.70 20.88
N ASP A 62 1.29 4.06 22.12
CA ASP A 62 0.89 5.35 22.70
C ASP A 62 1.39 6.54 21.87
N LYS A 63 2.64 6.48 21.38
CA LYS A 63 3.16 7.51 20.47
C LYS A 63 2.37 7.59 19.17
N ILE A 64 2.09 6.46 18.50
CA ILE A 64 1.35 6.42 17.23
C ILE A 64 -0.04 7.05 17.38
N LEU A 65 -0.72 6.78 18.50
CA LEU A 65 -2.05 7.31 18.78
C LEU A 65 -2.06 8.83 19.05
N ARG A 66 -0.89 9.43 19.36
CA ARG A 66 -0.74 10.88 19.56
C ARG A 66 -0.34 11.65 18.30
N PHE A 67 0.11 10.96 17.25
CA PHE A 67 0.41 11.61 15.97
C PHE A 67 -0.86 12.02 15.23
N GLU A 68 -0.71 12.92 14.25
CA GLU A 68 -1.82 13.27 13.39
C GLU A 68 -2.31 12.03 12.60
N PRO A 69 -3.64 11.83 12.43
CA PRO A 69 -4.13 10.53 12.00
C PRO A 69 -3.66 10.12 10.60
N HIS A 70 -3.39 11.09 9.71
CA HIS A 70 -2.79 10.79 8.41
C HIS A 70 -1.46 10.03 8.54
N ARG A 71 -0.61 10.43 9.49
CA ARG A 71 0.70 9.82 9.73
C ARG A 71 0.59 8.54 10.55
N SER A 72 -0.35 8.47 11.49
CA SER A 72 -0.56 7.28 12.34
C SER A 72 -0.73 6.00 11.52
N LEU A 73 -1.39 6.06 10.35
CA LEU A 73 -1.52 4.91 9.46
C LEU A 73 -0.17 4.33 9.03
N TRP A 74 0.75 5.18 8.58
CA TRP A 74 2.07 4.77 8.13
C TRP A 74 2.97 4.34 9.29
N LEU A 75 2.83 4.97 10.45
CA LEU A 75 3.57 4.57 11.65
C LEU A 75 3.08 3.22 12.22
N ALA A 76 1.80 2.88 12.03
CA ALA A 76 1.26 1.57 12.38
C ALA A 76 1.84 0.45 11.48
N GLU A 77 2.06 0.72 10.20
CA GLU A 77 2.83 -0.18 9.32
C GLU A 77 4.27 -0.34 9.79
N GLY A 78 4.90 0.79 10.09
CA GLY A 78 6.23 0.81 10.71
C GLY A 78 6.33 0.02 12.02
N LEU A 79 5.29 0.07 12.85
CA LEU A 79 5.19 -0.69 14.10
C LEU A 79 5.28 -2.19 13.84
N GLY A 80 4.49 -2.70 12.89
CA GLY A 80 4.53 -4.09 12.48
C GLY A 80 5.92 -4.50 11.99
N GLN A 81 6.58 -3.64 11.21
CA GLN A 81 7.94 -3.91 10.74
C GLN A 81 8.96 -3.95 11.88
N VAL A 82 8.89 -3.01 12.82
CA VAL A 82 9.77 -2.99 14.00
C VAL A 82 9.55 -4.22 14.87
N PHE A 83 8.28 -4.58 15.11
CA PHE A 83 7.91 -5.72 15.93
C PHE A 83 8.36 -7.05 15.29
N GLY A 84 8.10 -7.24 14.00
CA GLY A 84 8.54 -8.43 13.25
C GLY A 84 10.07 -8.57 13.21
N ASN A 85 10.79 -7.47 12.99
CA ASN A 85 12.26 -7.48 13.01
C ASN A 85 12.83 -7.84 14.40
N ARG A 86 12.22 -7.34 15.49
CA ARG A 86 12.62 -7.68 16.86
C ARG A 86 12.37 -9.16 17.16
N ALA A 87 11.27 -9.73 16.68
CA ALA A 87 10.96 -11.15 16.82
C ALA A 87 11.97 -12.03 16.06
N LEU A 88 12.21 -11.73 14.78
CA LEU A 88 13.16 -12.45 13.92
C LEU A 88 14.62 -12.36 14.40
N ALA A 89 14.98 -11.31 15.14
CA ALA A 89 16.29 -11.19 15.75
C ALA A 89 16.48 -12.11 16.97
N ARG A 90 15.39 -12.58 17.59
CA ARG A 90 15.41 -13.46 18.76
C ARG A 90 15.23 -14.92 18.39
N GLU A 91 14.40 -15.20 17.39
CA GLU A 91 14.02 -16.53 16.94
C GLU A 91 13.88 -16.54 15.42
N GLU A 92 14.38 -17.58 14.74
CA GLU A 92 14.30 -17.65 13.26
C GLU A 92 12.86 -17.88 12.78
N ASN A 93 12.03 -18.57 13.56
CA ASN A 93 10.64 -18.93 13.21
C ASN A 93 9.64 -18.48 14.30
N PRO A 94 9.49 -17.17 14.55
CA PRO A 94 8.54 -16.67 15.54
C PRO A 94 7.10 -17.04 15.15
N ARG A 95 6.26 -17.28 16.16
CA ARG A 95 4.85 -17.66 16.00
C ARG A 95 3.98 -16.91 16.99
N ASP A 96 2.68 -16.85 16.72
CA ASP A 96 1.68 -16.29 17.64
C ASP A 96 1.96 -14.83 18.04
N LEU A 97 2.66 -14.08 17.18
CA LEU A 97 3.13 -12.73 17.48
C LEU A 97 1.99 -11.76 17.81
N LEU A 98 0.82 -11.92 17.19
CA LEU A 98 -0.35 -11.06 17.40
C LEU A 98 -1.43 -11.68 18.29
N THR A 99 -1.29 -12.95 18.67
CA THR A 99 -2.25 -13.67 19.53
C THR A 99 -1.74 -13.81 20.97
N GLN A 100 -0.44 -13.68 21.21
CA GLN A 100 0.19 -13.83 22.51
C GLN A 100 1.11 -12.65 22.87
N GLY A 101 1.50 -12.58 24.15
CA GLY A 101 2.49 -11.62 24.65
C GLY A 101 2.10 -10.15 24.43
N GLU A 102 3.09 -9.31 24.12
CA GLU A 102 2.86 -7.87 23.91
C GLU A 102 2.02 -7.59 22.66
N GLY A 103 2.12 -8.40 21.61
CA GLY A 103 1.40 -8.16 20.35
C GLY A 103 -0.12 -8.36 20.47
N ALA A 104 -0.57 -9.18 21.41
CA ALA A 104 -1.99 -9.30 21.77
C ALA A 104 -2.60 -8.00 22.32
N GLN A 105 -1.77 -7.03 22.73
CA GLN A 105 -2.20 -5.73 23.25
C GLN A 105 -2.32 -4.66 22.15
N ILE A 106 -2.00 -4.98 20.89
CA ILE A 106 -2.12 -4.03 19.79
C ILE A 106 -3.60 -3.71 19.55
N PRO A 107 -4.00 -2.41 19.62
CA PRO A 107 -5.38 -2.02 19.38
C PRO A 107 -5.88 -2.46 18.02
N GLU A 108 -7.15 -2.84 17.94
CA GLU A 108 -7.78 -3.29 16.70
C GLU A 108 -7.60 -2.30 15.55
N THR A 109 -7.68 -1.00 15.83
CA THR A 109 -7.48 0.07 14.84
C THR A 109 -6.07 0.13 14.28
N LEU A 110 -5.08 -0.57 14.84
CA LEU A 110 -3.73 -0.63 14.26
C LEU A 110 -3.47 -1.96 13.55
N GLN A 111 -4.35 -2.95 13.72
CA GLN A 111 -4.10 -4.32 13.28
C GLN A 111 -3.86 -4.39 11.77
N LEU A 112 -4.72 -3.80 10.95
CA LEU A 112 -4.57 -3.86 9.48
C LEU A 112 -3.16 -3.44 9.02
N MET A 113 -2.67 -2.29 9.49
CA MET A 113 -1.35 -1.82 9.08
C MET A 113 -0.21 -2.58 9.79
N VAL A 114 -0.40 -3.04 11.03
CA VAL A 114 0.60 -3.89 11.69
C VAL A 114 0.82 -5.21 10.92
N HIS A 115 -0.23 -5.81 10.39
CA HIS A 115 -0.14 -7.02 9.55
C HIS A 115 0.66 -6.74 8.27
N ALA A 116 0.41 -5.60 7.62
CA ALA A 116 1.22 -5.12 6.50
C ALA A 116 2.71 -5.07 6.90
N GLY A 117 3.01 -4.39 8.00
CA GLY A 117 4.36 -4.21 8.54
C GLY A 117 5.10 -5.51 8.86
N LEU A 118 4.41 -6.49 9.47
CA LEU A 118 4.99 -7.79 9.79
C LEU A 118 5.50 -8.50 8.54
N CYS A 119 4.69 -8.55 7.48
CA CYS A 119 5.10 -9.18 6.22
C CYS A 119 6.20 -8.41 5.50
N LEU A 120 6.28 -7.08 5.65
CA LEU A 120 7.46 -6.31 5.22
C LEU A 120 8.74 -6.78 5.94
N ALA A 121 8.68 -7.01 7.25
CA ALA A 121 9.81 -7.51 8.02
C ALA A 121 10.22 -8.93 7.59
N PHE A 122 9.25 -9.85 7.46
CA PHE A 122 9.52 -11.22 7.05
C PHE A 122 10.17 -11.29 5.67
N ALA A 123 9.60 -10.58 4.69
CA ALA A 123 10.11 -10.57 3.34
C ALA A 123 11.53 -10.00 3.25
N ARG A 124 11.79 -8.84 3.89
CA ARG A 124 13.13 -8.23 3.90
C ARG A 124 14.15 -9.13 4.58
N HIS A 125 13.80 -9.72 5.72
CA HIS A 125 14.69 -10.61 6.45
C HIS A 125 15.19 -11.78 5.59
N HIS A 126 14.29 -12.44 4.86
CA HIS A 126 14.67 -13.58 4.03
C HIS A 126 15.31 -13.17 2.69
N PHE A 127 14.82 -12.12 2.04
CA PHE A 127 15.38 -11.68 0.75
C PHE A 127 16.73 -10.97 0.89
N ASP A 128 16.98 -10.24 1.97
CA ASP A 128 18.30 -9.64 2.23
C ASP A 128 19.37 -10.72 2.46
N LYS A 129 19.02 -11.86 3.06
CA LYS A 129 19.94 -13.00 3.27
C LYS A 129 20.39 -13.65 1.96
N ILE A 130 19.50 -13.78 0.98
CA ILE A 130 19.84 -14.41 -0.32
C ILE A 130 20.40 -13.40 -1.34
N GLY A 131 20.18 -12.10 -1.13
CA GLY A 131 20.68 -11.03 -1.97
C GLY A 131 19.99 -10.94 -3.33
N LYS A 132 20.20 -9.85 -4.07
CA LYS A 132 19.47 -9.55 -5.31
C LYS A 132 19.75 -10.48 -6.49
N ALA A 133 20.88 -11.19 -6.47
CA ALA A 133 21.30 -12.12 -7.51
C ALA A 133 21.02 -13.60 -7.13
N ALA A 134 19.97 -13.83 -6.33
CA ALA A 134 19.59 -15.16 -5.89
C ALA A 134 19.15 -16.04 -7.07
N ILE A 135 19.46 -17.34 -6.99
CA ILE A 135 18.95 -18.32 -7.97
C ILE A 135 17.49 -18.70 -7.65
N PRO A 136 16.71 -19.20 -8.63
CA PRO A 136 15.28 -19.48 -8.44
C PRO A 136 14.97 -20.39 -7.25
N GLU A 137 15.81 -21.39 -6.96
CA GLU A 137 15.64 -22.30 -5.82
C GLU A 137 15.74 -21.58 -4.48
N GLN A 138 16.64 -20.58 -4.36
CA GLN A 138 16.78 -19.77 -3.15
C GLN A 138 15.57 -18.86 -2.96
N VAL A 139 15.05 -18.26 -4.05
CA VAL A 139 13.84 -17.44 -4.01
C VAL A 139 12.63 -18.29 -3.59
N ARG A 140 12.51 -19.51 -4.13
CA ARG A 140 11.44 -20.45 -3.78
C ARG A 140 11.47 -20.83 -2.31
N GLU A 141 12.63 -21.15 -1.78
CA GLU A 141 12.81 -21.48 -0.36
C GLU A 141 12.51 -20.30 0.55
N ALA A 142 13.03 -19.11 0.24
CA ALA A 142 12.71 -17.89 0.97
C ALA A 142 11.20 -17.59 0.96
N THR A 143 10.55 -17.77 -0.19
CA THR A 143 9.10 -17.57 -0.34
C THR A 143 8.30 -18.49 0.55
N ARG A 144 8.68 -19.78 0.65
CA ARG A 144 8.03 -20.73 1.57
C ARG A 144 8.13 -20.31 3.02
N ARG A 145 9.33 -19.89 3.45
CA ARG A 145 9.55 -19.43 4.83
C ARG A 145 8.71 -18.20 5.16
N ILE A 146 8.66 -17.23 4.23
CA ILE A 146 7.82 -16.04 4.41
C ILE A 146 6.33 -16.42 4.51
N ALA A 147 5.85 -17.35 3.66
CA ALA A 147 4.47 -17.82 3.72
C ALA A 147 4.17 -18.58 5.03
N GLU A 148 5.10 -19.38 5.54
CA GLU A 148 4.97 -20.05 6.84
C GLU A 148 4.90 -19.04 7.99
N LEU A 149 5.76 -18.01 7.97
CA LEU A 149 5.73 -16.93 8.96
C LEU A 149 4.42 -16.14 8.90
N ALA A 150 3.91 -15.83 7.70
CA ALA A 150 2.62 -15.17 7.52
C ALA A 150 1.49 -16.01 8.12
N LYS A 151 1.40 -17.30 7.75
CA LYS A 151 0.38 -18.23 8.28
C LYS A 151 0.44 -18.40 9.79
N ALA A 152 1.63 -18.34 10.38
CA ALA A 152 1.82 -18.52 11.82
C ALA A 152 1.54 -17.26 12.65
N ASN A 153 1.40 -16.08 12.04
CA ASN A 153 1.38 -14.81 12.77
C ASN A 153 0.27 -13.84 12.38
N LEU A 154 -0.27 -13.93 11.15
CA LEU A 154 -1.36 -13.06 10.71
C LEU A 154 -2.69 -13.57 11.26
N LEU A 155 -3.50 -12.64 11.77
CA LEU A 155 -4.85 -12.93 12.24
C LEU A 155 -5.81 -13.14 11.05
N PRO A 156 -6.78 -14.06 11.17
CA PRO A 156 -7.86 -14.19 10.19
C PRO A 156 -8.55 -12.85 9.93
N GLY A 157 -8.87 -12.57 8.66
CA GLY A 157 -9.49 -11.32 8.22
C GLY A 157 -8.53 -10.14 8.02
N TYR A 158 -7.24 -10.29 8.38
CA TYR A 158 -6.19 -9.31 8.12
C TYR A 158 -5.03 -9.91 7.32
N ALA A 159 -5.12 -11.16 6.88
CA ALA A 159 -4.02 -11.85 6.23
C ALA A 159 -3.69 -11.21 4.88
N GLY A 160 -4.72 -10.88 4.08
CA GLY A 160 -4.57 -10.31 2.74
C GLY A 160 -3.71 -9.05 2.70
N ILE A 161 -3.85 -8.11 3.64
CA ILE A 161 -2.99 -6.90 3.67
C ILE A 161 -1.52 -7.25 3.95
N GLY A 162 -1.24 -8.32 4.71
CA GLY A 162 0.10 -8.83 4.91
C GLY A 162 0.72 -9.35 3.61
N TYR A 163 -0.01 -10.20 2.87
CA TYR A 163 0.43 -10.70 1.56
C TYR A 163 0.56 -9.57 0.54
N GLU A 164 -0.35 -8.60 0.55
CA GLU A 164 -0.28 -7.40 -0.28
C GLU A 164 1.00 -6.60 0.01
N ALA A 165 1.32 -6.33 1.28
CA ALA A 165 2.56 -5.65 1.64
C ALA A 165 3.81 -6.44 1.25
N TRP A 166 3.78 -7.78 1.32
CA TRP A 166 4.83 -8.63 0.80
C TRP A 166 5.01 -8.50 -0.72
N GLY A 167 3.92 -8.46 -1.48
CA GLY A 167 3.97 -8.18 -2.93
C GLY A 167 4.63 -6.83 -3.22
N MET A 168 4.24 -5.80 -2.46
CA MET A 168 4.77 -4.45 -2.58
C MET A 168 6.28 -4.41 -2.35
N VAL A 169 6.78 -4.94 -1.23
CA VAL A 169 8.21 -4.88 -0.89
C VAL A 169 9.06 -5.69 -1.87
N THR A 170 8.53 -6.82 -2.34
CA THR A 170 9.18 -7.65 -3.37
C THR A 170 9.34 -6.87 -4.66
N GLN A 171 8.26 -6.26 -5.16
CA GLN A 171 8.31 -5.49 -6.40
C GLN A 171 9.18 -4.21 -6.28
N PHE A 172 9.18 -3.59 -5.10
CA PHE A 172 9.91 -2.35 -4.84
C PHE A 172 11.42 -2.57 -4.68
N PHE A 173 11.85 -3.50 -3.83
CA PHE A 173 13.27 -3.69 -3.49
C PHE A 173 13.93 -4.90 -4.17
N TYR A 174 13.14 -5.92 -4.51
CA TYR A 174 13.60 -7.23 -4.99
C TYR A 174 12.98 -7.60 -6.34
N ARG A 175 12.72 -6.61 -7.21
CA ARG A 175 11.96 -6.75 -8.46
C ARG A 175 12.33 -7.96 -9.32
N GLN A 176 13.62 -8.30 -9.38
CA GLN A 176 14.11 -9.45 -10.15
C GLN A 176 13.56 -10.79 -9.65
N MET A 177 13.18 -10.88 -8.37
CA MET A 177 12.61 -12.07 -7.74
C MET A 177 11.09 -12.15 -7.87
N PHE A 178 10.40 -11.05 -8.22
CA PHE A 178 8.94 -10.96 -8.08
C PHE A 178 8.18 -12.06 -8.84
N ALA A 179 8.60 -12.36 -10.08
CA ALA A 179 7.98 -13.42 -10.88
C ALA A 179 8.14 -14.82 -10.24
N ASP A 180 9.30 -15.11 -9.65
CA ASP A 180 9.55 -16.39 -8.99
C ASP A 180 8.80 -16.50 -7.65
N VAL A 181 8.65 -15.39 -6.92
CA VAL A 181 7.83 -15.31 -5.70
C VAL A 181 6.37 -15.59 -6.03
N VAL A 182 5.80 -14.92 -7.03
CA VAL A 182 4.40 -15.14 -7.44
C VAL A 182 4.20 -16.58 -7.92
N ARG A 183 5.08 -17.12 -8.77
CA ARG A 183 4.99 -18.50 -9.26
C ARG A 183 5.02 -19.49 -8.10
N THR A 184 5.91 -19.30 -7.15
CA THR A 184 5.99 -20.17 -5.96
C THR A 184 4.73 -20.06 -5.11
N MET A 185 4.19 -18.85 -4.92
CA MET A 185 2.96 -18.64 -4.16
C MET A 185 1.73 -19.26 -4.84
N GLN A 186 1.64 -19.23 -6.16
CA GLN A 186 0.62 -19.96 -6.91
C GLN A 186 0.67 -21.48 -6.66
N GLU A 187 1.86 -22.05 -6.37
CA GLU A 187 2.01 -23.47 -6.03
C GLU A 187 1.62 -23.78 -4.58
N ILE A 188 1.99 -22.94 -3.61
CA ILE A 188 1.89 -23.27 -2.18
C ILE A 188 0.72 -22.63 -1.44
N ASP A 189 0.16 -21.56 -1.99
CA ASP A 189 -0.91 -20.77 -1.40
C ASP A 189 -1.64 -19.94 -2.49
N PRO A 190 -2.33 -20.63 -3.43
CA PRO A 190 -2.94 -19.97 -4.59
C PRO A 190 -4.02 -18.95 -4.23
N GLU A 191 -4.64 -19.08 -3.05
CA GLU A 191 -5.63 -18.15 -2.52
C GLU A 191 -5.02 -16.77 -2.27
N HIS A 192 -3.81 -16.70 -1.71
CA HIS A 192 -3.15 -15.45 -1.36
C HIS A 192 -2.24 -14.89 -2.47
N ALA A 193 -1.95 -15.66 -3.52
CA ALA A 193 -1.11 -15.21 -4.63
C ALA A 193 -1.60 -13.91 -5.33
N PRO A 194 -2.91 -13.67 -5.56
CA PRO A 194 -3.40 -12.43 -6.17
C PRO A 194 -3.08 -11.16 -5.38
N PHE A 195 -3.02 -11.24 -4.05
CA PHE A 195 -2.69 -10.10 -3.18
C PHE A 195 -1.29 -9.55 -3.47
N LEU A 196 -0.34 -10.42 -3.88
CA LEU A 196 1.00 -9.99 -4.27
C LEU A 196 0.98 -9.03 -5.47
N TRP A 197 0.10 -9.28 -6.44
CA TRP A 197 -0.08 -8.40 -7.60
C TRP A 197 -0.67 -7.05 -7.19
N HIS A 198 -1.62 -7.04 -6.26
CA HIS A 198 -2.15 -5.79 -5.72
C HIS A 198 -1.03 -4.98 -5.04
N GLY A 199 -0.21 -5.64 -4.22
CA GLY A 199 0.98 -5.06 -3.60
C GLY A 199 1.95 -4.47 -4.61
N ALA A 200 2.27 -5.23 -5.66
CA ALA A 200 3.13 -4.77 -6.73
C ALA A 200 2.56 -3.54 -7.46
N GLY A 201 1.23 -3.46 -7.60
CA GLY A 201 0.52 -2.29 -8.12
C GLY A 201 0.79 -1.06 -7.26
N ARG A 202 0.63 -1.19 -5.94
CA ARG A 202 0.94 -0.12 -4.99
C ARG A 202 2.42 0.28 -5.05
N ALA A 203 3.33 -0.67 -5.21
CA ALA A 203 4.75 -0.40 -5.40
C ALA A 203 5.03 0.42 -6.66
N CYS A 204 4.29 0.20 -7.75
CA CYS A 204 4.47 0.94 -9.00
C CYS A 204 4.26 2.46 -8.82
N TYR A 205 3.40 2.86 -7.89
CA TYR A 205 3.21 4.27 -7.53
C TYR A 205 4.51 4.93 -7.02
N PHE A 206 5.31 4.16 -6.28
CA PHE A 206 6.55 4.64 -5.66
C PHE A 206 7.80 4.38 -6.52
N ILE A 207 7.79 3.35 -7.39
CA ILE A 207 8.92 3.00 -8.27
C ILE A 207 9.21 4.13 -9.26
N ASP A 208 8.17 4.61 -9.94
CA ASP A 208 8.26 5.77 -10.82
C ASP A 208 8.09 7.04 -9.98
N PHE A 209 9.03 7.18 -9.04
CA PHE A 209 9.07 8.24 -8.04
C PHE A 209 9.09 9.64 -8.65
N MET A 210 9.74 9.74 -9.81
CA MET A 210 9.85 10.97 -10.60
C MET A 210 8.90 10.91 -11.79
N PRO A 211 8.18 12.00 -12.09
CA PRO A 211 7.53 12.12 -13.38
C PRO A 211 8.57 12.06 -14.50
N GLN A 212 8.14 11.66 -15.70
CA GLN A 212 8.95 11.73 -16.90
C GLN A 212 8.62 13.00 -17.67
N TRP A 213 9.47 13.40 -18.62
CA TRP A 213 9.23 14.56 -19.45
C TRP A 213 7.89 14.40 -20.19
N ASN A 214 6.94 15.29 -19.92
CA ASN A 214 5.58 15.26 -20.46
C ASN A 214 4.73 14.01 -20.08
N GLU A 215 5.14 13.26 -19.07
CA GLU A 215 4.44 12.08 -18.57
C GLU A 215 4.42 12.09 -17.04
N PRO A 216 3.43 12.75 -16.42
CA PRO A 216 3.36 12.94 -14.97
C PRO A 216 3.20 11.63 -14.18
N TRP A 217 2.62 10.58 -14.78
CA TRP A 217 2.28 9.32 -14.09
C TRP A 217 2.75 8.10 -14.87
N PRO A 218 4.06 7.79 -14.84
CA PRO A 218 4.63 6.71 -15.65
C PRO A 218 4.18 5.30 -15.21
N ALA A 219 3.66 5.19 -13.97
CA ALA A 219 3.29 3.92 -13.34
C ALA A 219 2.30 3.08 -14.17
N PHE A 220 1.38 3.70 -14.90
CA PHE A 220 0.46 2.99 -15.80
C PHE A 220 1.18 2.28 -16.96
N SER A 221 2.24 2.89 -17.49
CA SER A 221 3.09 2.25 -18.50
C SER A 221 3.93 1.12 -17.88
N LEU A 222 4.30 1.24 -16.61
CA LEU A 222 4.92 0.14 -15.87
C LEU A 222 3.95 -1.03 -15.70
N ILE A 223 2.69 -0.79 -15.28
CA ILE A 223 1.66 -1.84 -15.14
C ILE A 223 1.55 -2.69 -16.42
N ARG A 224 1.43 -2.03 -17.58
CA ARG A 224 1.32 -2.71 -18.88
C ARG A 224 2.51 -3.62 -19.21
N ARG A 225 3.70 -3.34 -18.66
CA ARG A 225 4.91 -4.14 -18.90
C ARG A 225 5.05 -5.33 -17.95
N ILE A 226 4.44 -5.26 -16.77
CA ILE A 226 4.61 -6.27 -15.71
C ILE A 226 3.41 -7.20 -15.59
N ALA A 227 2.22 -6.76 -16.04
CA ALA A 227 1.05 -7.62 -16.10
C ALA A 227 1.30 -8.79 -17.06
N VAL A 228 0.87 -9.99 -16.66
CA VAL A 228 1.04 -11.23 -17.43
C VAL A 228 -0.29 -11.77 -17.97
N ASP A 229 -1.41 -11.31 -17.40
CA ASP A 229 -2.78 -11.66 -17.74
C ASP A 229 -3.74 -10.57 -17.19
N ASP A 230 -5.05 -10.74 -17.38
CA ASP A 230 -6.05 -9.79 -16.89
C ASP A 230 -6.15 -9.75 -15.36
N VAL A 231 -5.94 -10.89 -14.68
CA VAL A 231 -6.01 -10.98 -13.22
C VAL A 231 -4.90 -10.15 -12.58
N SER A 232 -3.67 -10.32 -13.04
CA SER A 232 -2.52 -9.52 -12.61
C SER A 232 -2.70 -8.06 -12.99
N ARG A 233 -3.18 -7.74 -14.21
CA ARG A 233 -3.46 -6.37 -14.65
C ARG A 233 -4.44 -5.64 -13.73
N HIS A 234 -5.59 -6.22 -13.44
CA HIS A 234 -6.60 -5.58 -12.59
C HIS A 234 -6.10 -5.43 -11.15
N ASN A 235 -5.44 -6.45 -10.58
CA ASN A 235 -4.84 -6.32 -9.24
C ASN A 235 -3.79 -5.21 -9.19
N LEU A 236 -2.92 -5.13 -10.20
CA LEU A 236 -1.91 -4.08 -10.31
C LEU A 236 -2.53 -2.67 -10.40
N LEU A 237 -3.62 -2.50 -11.16
CA LEU A 237 -4.32 -1.21 -11.27
C LEU A 237 -5.05 -0.83 -9.98
N ALA A 238 -5.73 -1.79 -9.34
CA ALA A 238 -6.33 -1.59 -8.03
C ALA A 238 -5.29 -1.17 -6.99
N GLY A 239 -4.15 -1.87 -6.93
CA GLY A 239 -3.03 -1.52 -6.07
C GLY A 239 -2.46 -0.14 -6.35
N LEU A 240 -2.30 0.21 -7.63
CA LEU A 240 -1.83 1.53 -8.05
C LEU A 240 -2.79 2.64 -7.60
N ALA A 241 -4.09 2.47 -7.85
CA ALA A 241 -5.14 3.40 -7.44
C ALA A 241 -5.17 3.57 -5.92
N SER A 242 -5.00 2.47 -5.18
CA SER A 242 -4.90 2.49 -3.73
C SER A 242 -3.70 3.33 -3.28
N GLY A 243 -2.49 3.06 -3.80
CA GLY A 243 -1.31 3.88 -3.51
C GLY A 243 -1.49 5.37 -3.83
N MET A 244 -2.07 5.68 -4.99
CA MET A 244 -2.35 7.05 -5.41
C MET A 244 -3.31 7.76 -4.47
N MET A 245 -4.41 7.12 -4.09
CA MET A 245 -5.46 7.73 -3.29
C MET A 245 -5.02 7.95 -1.85
N ILE A 246 -4.50 6.91 -1.17
CA ILE A 246 -4.16 7.00 0.25
C ILE A 246 -3.04 8.02 0.55
N VAL A 247 -2.09 8.17 -0.37
CA VAL A 247 -0.99 9.13 -0.28
C VAL A 247 -1.46 10.56 -0.58
N ASN A 248 -2.36 10.74 -1.55
CA ASN A 248 -2.81 12.07 -2.00
C ASN A 248 -4.16 12.50 -1.45
N MET A 249 -4.71 11.78 -0.47
CA MET A 249 -6.01 12.08 0.15
C MET A 249 -6.13 13.53 0.66
N LYS A 250 -5.01 14.15 1.09
CA LYS A 250 -4.95 15.57 1.49
C LYS A 250 -5.10 16.56 0.35
N THR A 251 -4.87 16.12 -0.88
CA THR A 251 -4.79 16.97 -2.07
C THR A 251 -5.57 16.32 -3.23
N PRO A 252 -6.91 16.22 -3.15
CA PRO A 252 -7.72 15.44 -4.10
C PRO A 252 -7.54 15.83 -5.58
N VAL A 253 -7.17 17.09 -5.85
CA VAL A 253 -6.87 17.58 -7.22
C VAL A 253 -5.79 16.78 -7.95
N ILE A 254 -4.89 16.09 -7.22
CA ILE A 254 -3.90 15.19 -7.82
C ILE A 254 -4.62 13.99 -8.45
N LEU A 255 -5.50 13.34 -7.70
CA LEU A 255 -6.27 12.21 -8.20
C LEU A 255 -7.25 12.66 -9.30
N GLU A 256 -7.87 13.84 -9.17
CA GLU A 256 -8.72 14.42 -10.22
C GLU A 256 -7.96 14.56 -11.55
N SER A 257 -6.69 14.99 -11.48
CA SER A 257 -5.85 15.15 -12.67
C SER A 257 -5.45 13.79 -13.26
N ILE A 258 -5.22 12.77 -12.43
CA ILE A 258 -5.00 11.38 -12.87
C ILE A 258 -6.25 10.84 -13.57
N VAL A 259 -7.44 11.06 -12.99
CA VAL A 259 -8.72 10.66 -13.55
C VAL A 259 -8.91 11.26 -14.94
N LYS A 260 -8.67 12.57 -15.06
CA LYS A 260 -8.74 13.29 -16.33
C LYS A 260 -7.83 12.72 -17.41
N GLU A 261 -6.55 12.48 -17.10
CA GLU A 261 -5.53 12.21 -18.11
C GLU A 261 -5.32 10.72 -18.39
N ARG A 262 -5.55 9.87 -17.39
CA ARG A 262 -5.22 8.45 -17.44
C ARG A 262 -6.47 7.59 -17.48
N ILE A 263 -7.38 7.82 -16.53
CA ILE A 263 -8.54 6.93 -16.35
C ILE A 263 -9.56 7.11 -17.47
N SER A 264 -9.71 8.32 -18.00
CA SER A 264 -10.54 8.61 -19.19
C SER A 264 -10.16 7.82 -20.46
N ARG A 265 -9.02 7.11 -20.44
CA ARG A 265 -8.50 6.32 -21.56
C ARG A 265 -8.45 4.82 -21.29
N LEU A 266 -8.90 4.39 -20.11
CA LEU A 266 -8.95 2.97 -19.74
C LEU A 266 -10.20 2.32 -20.32
N ASP A 267 -10.17 0.99 -20.46
CA ASP A 267 -11.37 0.21 -20.70
C ASP A 267 -12.21 0.10 -19.42
N SER A 268 -13.44 -0.42 -19.52
CA SER A 268 -14.34 -0.53 -18.38
C SER A 268 -13.80 -1.43 -17.26
N GLY A 269 -13.12 -2.54 -17.60
CA GLY A 269 -12.57 -3.46 -16.60
C GLY A 269 -11.41 -2.85 -15.81
N ASP A 270 -10.54 -2.10 -16.49
CA ASP A 270 -9.47 -1.33 -15.85
C ASP A 270 -10.00 -0.17 -15.01
N THR A 271 -11.10 0.44 -15.44
CA THR A 271 -11.80 1.49 -14.71
C THR A 271 -12.41 0.95 -13.40
N ASP A 272 -13.06 -0.21 -13.46
CA ASP A 272 -13.58 -0.93 -12.28
C ASP A 272 -12.47 -1.31 -11.30
N ALA A 273 -11.33 -1.79 -11.82
CA ALA A 273 -10.15 -2.10 -11.01
C ALA A 273 -9.60 -0.86 -10.29
N PHE A 274 -9.49 0.27 -10.99
CA PHE A 274 -9.07 1.52 -10.38
C PHE A 274 -10.04 1.99 -9.29
N ALA A 275 -11.35 1.92 -9.55
CA ALA A 275 -12.40 2.26 -8.59
C ALA A 275 -12.33 1.40 -7.32
N GLN A 276 -12.08 0.10 -7.47
CA GLN A 276 -11.88 -0.83 -6.34
C GLN A 276 -10.69 -0.41 -5.49
N GLY A 277 -9.58 -0.02 -6.11
CA GLY A 277 -8.40 0.46 -5.40
C GLY A 277 -8.63 1.75 -4.60
N VAL A 278 -9.46 2.66 -5.11
CA VAL A 278 -9.89 3.84 -4.34
C VAL A 278 -10.72 3.44 -3.12
N ALA A 279 -11.66 2.50 -3.28
CA ALA A 279 -12.42 1.96 -2.15
C ALA A 279 -11.49 1.28 -1.12
N CYS A 280 -10.51 0.50 -1.57
CA CYS A 280 -9.48 -0.14 -0.74
C CYS A 280 -8.75 0.87 0.15
N SER A 281 -8.26 1.97 -0.43
CA SER A 281 -7.62 3.04 0.36
C SER A 281 -8.53 3.68 1.40
N MET A 282 -9.81 3.87 1.07
CA MET A 282 -10.76 4.42 2.02
C MET A 282 -11.02 3.42 3.15
N VAL A 283 -11.19 2.12 2.86
CA VAL A 283 -11.31 1.08 3.89
C VAL A 283 -10.08 1.06 4.80
N MET A 284 -8.86 1.06 4.23
CA MET A 284 -7.62 1.10 5.01
C MET A 284 -7.57 2.31 5.95
N ARG A 285 -7.99 3.48 5.44
CA ARG A 285 -8.02 4.71 6.21
C ARG A 285 -9.04 4.67 7.34
N LEU A 286 -10.23 4.15 7.08
CA LEU A 286 -11.32 4.05 8.07
C LEU A 286 -11.00 3.04 9.16
N ASP A 287 -10.39 1.91 8.81
CA ASP A 287 -9.99 0.90 9.79
C ASP A 287 -8.88 1.40 10.71
N THR A 288 -7.97 2.20 10.14
CA THR A 288 -6.82 2.68 10.90
C THR A 288 -7.10 3.96 11.68
N THR A 289 -7.81 4.88 11.05
CA THR A 289 -8.08 6.23 11.55
C THR A 289 -9.48 6.70 11.13
N PRO A 290 -10.55 6.20 11.77
CA PRO A 290 -11.94 6.34 11.31
C PRO A 290 -12.47 7.78 11.22
N ASN A 291 -11.86 8.71 11.97
CA ASN A 291 -12.28 10.12 12.06
C ASN A 291 -11.28 11.08 11.38
N GLU A 292 -10.51 10.60 10.42
CA GLU A 292 -9.49 11.42 9.76
C GLU A 292 -10.12 12.48 8.85
N GLU A 293 -9.81 13.75 9.11
CA GLU A 293 -10.46 14.88 8.45
C GLU A 293 -10.19 14.92 6.93
N ASN A 294 -9.03 14.47 6.46
CA ASN A 294 -8.71 14.50 5.04
C ASN A 294 -9.52 13.45 4.26
N ALA A 295 -9.86 12.32 4.85
CA ALA A 295 -10.79 11.34 4.28
C ALA A 295 -12.17 11.96 4.06
N LEU A 296 -12.67 12.73 5.04
CA LEU A 296 -13.94 13.45 4.91
C LEU A 296 -13.86 14.56 3.86
N ARG A 297 -12.77 15.34 3.84
CA ARG A 297 -12.55 16.38 2.83
C ARG A 297 -12.43 15.80 1.42
N PHE A 298 -11.82 14.64 1.27
CA PHE A 298 -11.74 13.92 -0.01
C PHE A 298 -13.15 13.57 -0.53
N LEU A 299 -14.04 13.07 0.34
CA LEU A 299 -15.42 12.75 -0.01
C LEU A 299 -16.24 13.99 -0.41
N CYS A 300 -15.90 15.16 0.14
CA CYS A 300 -16.54 16.44 -0.17
C CYS A 300 -15.86 17.20 -1.32
N HIS A 301 -14.83 16.64 -1.94
CA HIS A 301 -14.14 17.30 -3.05
C HIS A 301 -15.08 17.47 -4.24
N THR A 302 -15.16 18.70 -4.77
CA THR A 302 -15.93 19.02 -5.97
C THR A 302 -14.97 19.09 -7.16
N PRO A 303 -14.98 18.11 -8.07
CA PRO A 303 -14.09 18.11 -9.23
C PRO A 303 -14.55 19.14 -10.28
N ALA A 304 -13.69 19.45 -11.25
CA ALA A 304 -14.09 20.29 -12.37
C ALA A 304 -15.24 19.66 -13.18
N PRO A 305 -16.15 20.46 -13.78
CA PRO A 305 -17.37 19.94 -14.42
C PRO A 305 -17.13 18.85 -15.49
N HIS A 306 -16.04 18.98 -16.26
CA HIS A 306 -15.70 18.06 -17.36
C HIS A 306 -15.17 16.69 -16.90
N VAL A 307 -14.90 16.50 -15.61
CA VAL A 307 -14.46 15.23 -15.00
C VAL A 307 -15.39 14.76 -13.90
N ALA A 308 -16.51 15.46 -13.65
CA ALA A 308 -17.39 15.18 -12.52
C ALA A 308 -18.00 13.78 -12.57
N ASP A 309 -18.53 13.36 -13.72
CA ASP A 309 -19.15 12.04 -13.86
C ASP A 309 -18.14 10.91 -13.67
N LEU A 310 -16.97 11.02 -14.32
CA LEU A 310 -15.91 10.02 -14.17
C LEU A 310 -15.34 10.01 -12.75
N TRP A 311 -15.18 11.18 -12.11
CA TRP A 311 -14.75 11.27 -10.72
C TRP A 311 -15.76 10.60 -9.77
N GLU A 312 -17.05 10.77 -10.03
CA GLU A 312 -18.11 10.09 -9.29
C GLU A 312 -17.99 8.57 -9.44
N GLU A 313 -17.81 8.08 -10.67
CA GLU A 313 -17.67 6.66 -10.99
C GLU A 313 -16.44 6.02 -10.33
N VAL A 314 -15.27 6.66 -10.39
CA VAL A 314 -14.00 5.98 -10.03
C VAL A 314 -13.39 6.43 -8.70
N ALA A 315 -13.86 7.54 -8.13
CA ALA A 315 -13.27 8.10 -6.91
C ALA A 315 -14.29 8.37 -5.81
N ALA A 316 -15.20 9.33 -6.00
CA ALA A 316 -16.13 9.73 -4.94
C ALA A 316 -17.17 8.65 -4.61
N GLY A 317 -17.77 8.01 -5.62
CA GLY A 317 -18.72 6.91 -5.45
C GLY A 317 -18.10 5.71 -4.73
N PRO A 318 -16.98 5.13 -5.22
CA PRO A 318 -16.29 4.02 -4.55
C PRO A 318 -15.83 4.36 -3.14
N ALA A 319 -15.33 5.58 -2.89
CA ALA A 319 -14.95 6.02 -1.55
C ALA A 319 -16.14 6.17 -0.60
N ARG A 320 -17.30 6.68 -1.07
CA ARG A 320 -18.53 6.70 -0.27
C ARG A 320 -19.02 5.29 0.02
N LEU A 321 -19.04 4.42 -0.98
CA LEU A 321 -19.42 3.02 -0.84
C LEU A 321 -18.54 2.30 0.20
N ALA A 322 -17.24 2.59 0.17
CA ALA A 322 -16.28 2.09 1.16
C ALA A 322 -16.66 2.49 2.58
N LYS A 323 -16.97 3.77 2.80
CA LYS A 323 -17.35 4.31 4.10
C LYS A 323 -18.69 3.82 4.61
N GLU A 324 -19.69 3.81 3.75
CA GLU A 324 -21.08 3.60 4.15
C GLU A 324 -21.44 2.12 4.25
N ARG A 325 -20.79 1.26 3.44
CA ARG A 325 -21.20 -0.15 3.31
C ARG A 325 -20.04 -1.12 3.43
N LEU A 326 -18.99 -1.01 2.62
CA LEU A 326 -17.95 -2.04 2.56
C LEU A 326 -17.17 -2.16 3.87
N HIS A 327 -16.65 -1.06 4.43
CA HIS A 327 -15.86 -1.14 5.67
C HIS A 327 -16.69 -1.71 6.83
N PRO A 328 -17.89 -1.21 7.16
CA PRO A 328 -18.72 -1.80 8.22
C PRO A 328 -19.04 -3.28 7.98
N GLN A 329 -19.40 -3.67 6.75
CA GLN A 329 -19.78 -5.05 6.41
C GLN A 329 -18.59 -6.01 6.50
N LEU A 330 -17.50 -5.70 5.80
CA LEU A 330 -16.30 -6.54 5.78
C LEU A 330 -15.70 -6.65 7.18
N LYS A 331 -15.71 -5.57 7.95
CA LYS A 331 -15.24 -5.59 9.34
C LYS A 331 -16.10 -6.51 10.21
N ALA A 332 -17.42 -6.39 10.16
CA ALA A 332 -18.34 -7.20 10.94
C ALA A 332 -18.23 -8.71 10.61
N GLN A 333 -17.86 -9.03 9.38
CA GLN A 333 -17.70 -10.41 8.91
C GLN A 333 -16.26 -10.95 9.06
N GLY A 334 -15.31 -10.14 9.53
CA GLY A 334 -13.90 -10.55 9.62
C GLY A 334 -13.25 -10.81 8.26
N ARG A 335 -13.60 -10.00 7.25
CA ARG A 335 -13.18 -10.12 5.83
C ARG A 335 -12.54 -8.84 5.30
N ILE A 336 -12.01 -7.98 6.18
CA ILE A 336 -11.54 -6.65 5.79
C ILE A 336 -10.37 -6.72 4.81
N ASP A 337 -9.56 -7.77 4.89
CA ASP A 337 -8.44 -8.01 3.99
C ASP A 337 -8.85 -8.32 2.54
N GLU A 338 -10.06 -8.81 2.28
CA GLU A 338 -10.51 -9.11 0.91
C GLU A 338 -10.46 -7.90 -0.01
N ILE A 339 -10.55 -6.67 0.53
CA ILE A 339 -10.43 -5.42 -0.24
C ILE A 339 -9.00 -5.18 -0.79
N THR A 340 -8.00 -5.90 -0.29
CA THR A 340 -6.59 -5.75 -0.71
C THR A 340 -6.19 -6.69 -1.86
N CYS A 341 -7.19 -7.23 -2.55
CA CYS A 341 -7.08 -7.86 -3.85
C CYS A 341 -8.23 -7.37 -4.74
N TYR A 342 -8.00 -7.30 -6.04
CA TYR A 342 -9.07 -6.89 -6.95
C TYR A 342 -10.20 -7.92 -6.96
N ARG A 343 -11.40 -7.45 -6.60
CA ARG A 343 -12.69 -8.09 -6.80
C ARG A 343 -13.70 -6.99 -7.14
N PRO A 344 -14.64 -7.21 -8.06
CA PRO A 344 -15.71 -6.25 -8.31
C PRO A 344 -16.38 -5.82 -7.00
N LEU A 345 -16.61 -4.52 -6.81
CA LEU A 345 -17.17 -3.99 -5.55
C LEU A 345 -18.54 -4.59 -5.23
N ALA A 346 -19.32 -4.94 -6.25
CA ALA A 346 -20.59 -5.62 -6.08
C ALA A 346 -20.46 -7.02 -5.48
N GLU A 347 -19.40 -7.77 -5.83
CA GLU A 347 -19.16 -9.11 -5.26
C GLU A 347 -18.76 -9.03 -3.79
N LEU A 348 -17.93 -8.04 -3.42
CA LEU A 348 -17.53 -7.80 -2.04
C LEU A 348 -18.73 -7.45 -1.13
N LEU A 349 -19.77 -6.82 -1.67
CA LEU A 349 -21.02 -6.52 -0.95
C LEU A 349 -21.98 -7.70 -0.88
N ALA A 350 -21.85 -8.69 -1.76
CA ALA A 350 -22.78 -9.80 -1.88
C ALA A 350 -22.46 -10.96 -0.92
N GLY A 351 -21.19 -11.12 -0.53
CA GLY A 351 -20.81 -12.03 0.56
C GLY A 351 -21.06 -11.40 1.92
#